data_AF-A0A349TK00-F1
#
_entry.id   AF-A0A349TK00-F1
#
_cell.length_a   1.000
_cell.length_b   1.000
_cell.length_c   1.000
_cell.angle_alpha   90.00
_cell.angle_beta   90.00
_cell.angle_gamma   90.00
#
_symmetry.space_group_name_H-M   'P 1'
#
loop_
_entity.id
_entity.type
_entity.pdbx_description
1 polymer ?
#
loop_
_entity_poly.entity_id
_entity_poly.type
_entity_poly.pdbx_seq_one_letter_code
_entity_poly.pdbx_strand_id
1 'polypeptide(L)' 'VLDQLEIEENLKALKKASGFLRTLLAKRLRLRVVPKLQFYYDSSIEQGQRLSDLIDDALAADRELQDD' A
#
# COMPACT_ATOMS: atom_id res chain seq x y z
N VAL A 1 0.55 -11.86 0.22
CA VAL A 1 1.22 -10.73 -0.45
C VAL A 1 0.90 -10.85 -1.93
N LEU A 2 0.60 -9.76 -2.63
CA LEU A 2 0.37 -9.80 -4.08
C LEU A 2 1.71 -9.96 -4.79
N ASP A 3 1.74 -10.78 -5.84
CA ASP A 3 2.95 -10.94 -6.65
C ASP A 3 3.19 -9.68 -7.50
N GLN A 4 4.46 -9.43 -7.85
CA GLN A 4 4.86 -8.23 -8.61
C GLN A 4 4.09 -8.08 -9.93
N LEU A 5 3.84 -9.19 -10.64
CA LEU A 5 3.08 -9.20 -11.89
C LEU A 5 1.62 -8.78 -11.67
N GLU A 6 1.01 -9.25 -10.59
CA GLU A 6 -0.38 -8.94 -10.26
C GLU A 6 -0.53 -7.45 -9.87
N ILE A 7 0.45 -6.90 -9.16
CA ILE A 7 0.51 -5.46 -8.84
C ILE A 7 0.55 -4.63 -10.12
N GLU A 8 1.42 -4.99 -11.07
CA GLU A 8 1.56 -4.28 -12.34
C GLU A 8 0.30 -4.33 -13.19
N GLU A 9 -0.35 -5.49 -13.29
CA GLU A 9 -1.60 -5.67 -14.00
C GLU A 9 -2.73 -4.85 -13.38
N ASN A 10 -2.87 -4.89 -12.06
CA ASN A 10 -3.87 -4.09 -11.33
C ASN A 10 -3.64 -2.59 -11.51
N LEU A 11 -2.38 -2.12 -11.43
CA LEU A 11 -2.04 -0.72 -11.68
C LEU A 11 -2.36 -0.31 -13.13
N LYS A 12 -2.15 -1.20 -14.10
CA LYS A 12 -2.50 -0.97 -15.51
C LYS A 12 -4.01 -0.85 -15.69
N ALA A 13 -4.78 -1.73 -15.04
CA ALA A 13 -6.25 -1.68 -15.06
C ALA A 13 -6.77 -0.36 -14.45
N LEU A 14 -6.24 0.06 -13.31
CA LEU A 14 -6.60 1.34 -12.67
C LEU A 14 -6.25 2.55 -13.55
N LYS A 15 -5.08 2.55 -14.18
CA LYS A 15 -4.68 3.60 -15.14
C LYS A 15 -5.67 3.68 -16.31
N LYS A 16 -6.11 2.53 -16.85
CA LYS A 16 -7.12 2.48 -17.92
C LYS A 16 -8.48 3.00 -17.45
N ALA A 17 -8.86 2.74 -16.20
CA ALA A 17 -10.11 3.23 -15.59
C ALA A 17 -10.05 4.69 -15.10
N SER A 18 -8.89 5.35 -15.15
CA SER A 18 -8.66 6.69 -14.54
C SER A 18 -9.69 7.75 -15.00
N GLY A 19 -10.06 7.77 -16.28
CA GLY A 19 -11.05 8.73 -16.80
C GLY A 19 -12.45 8.52 -16.21
N PHE A 20 -12.87 7.26 -16.06
CA PHE A 20 -14.13 6.90 -15.42
C PHE A 20 -14.13 7.32 -13.95
N LEU A 21 -13.07 6.99 -13.21
CA LEU A 21 -12.91 7.35 -11.80
C LEU A 21 -12.90 8.88 -11.59
N ARG A 22 -12.22 9.63 -12.46
CA ARG A 22 -12.25 11.10 -12.44
C ARG A 22 -13.67 11.65 -12.61
N THR A 23 -14.47 11.04 -13.49
CA THR A 23 -15.87 11.46 -13.70
C THR A 23 -16.72 11.22 -12.45
N LEU A 24 -16.53 10.08 -11.78
CA LEU A 24 -17.21 9.79 -10.51
C LEU A 24 -16.79 10.75 -9.40
N LEU A 25 -15.49 11.04 -9.27
CA LEU A 25 -14.96 11.99 -8.29
C LEU A 25 -15.48 13.40 -8.53
N ALA A 26 -15.55 13.85 -9.78
CA ALA A 26 -16.08 15.16 -10.14
C ALA A 26 -17.52 15.34 -9.63
N LYS A 27 -18.36 14.32 -9.84
CA LYS A 27 -19.76 14.30 -9.38
C LYS A 27 -19.85 14.26 -7.85
N ARG A 28 -19.08 13.39 -7.21
CA ARG A 28 -19.15 13.17 -5.75
C ARG A 28 -18.62 14.36 -4.94
N LEU A 29 -17.52 14.95 -5.39
CA LEU A 29 -16.85 16.07 -4.71
C LEU A 29 -17.29 17.44 -5.24
N ARG A 30 -18.18 17.49 -6.25
CA ARG A 30 -18.64 18.72 -6.92
C ARG A 30 -17.50 19.59 -7.44
N LEU A 31 -16.46 18.95 -7.99
CA LEU A 31 -15.29 19.64 -8.53
C LEU A 31 -15.51 20.00 -10.01
N ARG A 32 -15.16 21.23 -10.38
CA ARG A 32 -15.14 21.65 -11.80
C ARG A 32 -14.09 20.90 -12.60
N VAL A 33 -12.91 20.67 -12.01
CA VAL A 33 -11.81 19.94 -12.64
C VAL A 33 -11.21 18.99 -11.60
N VAL A 34 -11.10 17.71 -11.96
CA VAL A 34 -10.41 16.71 -11.14
C VAL A 34 -8.95 16.61 -11.62
N PRO A 35 -7.96 16.63 -10.72
CA PRO A 35 -6.55 16.43 -11.08
C PRO A 35 -6.27 15.03 -11.68
N LYS A 36 -5.09 14.86 -12.29
CA LYS A 36 -4.66 13.55 -12.82
C LYS A 36 -4.53 12.56 -11.66
N LEU A 37 -5.22 11.42 -11.75
CA LEU A 37 -5.10 10.37 -10.76
C LEU A 37 -3.80 9.61 -10.98
N GLN A 38 -3.05 9.44 -9.90
CA GLN A 38 -1.86 8.61 -9.84
C GLN A 38 -2.17 7.44 -8.91
N PHE A 39 -1.81 6.23 -9.34
CA PHE A 39 -2.06 5.01 -8.61
C PHE A 39 -0.72 4.41 -8.19
N TYR A 40 -0.60 4.09 -6.91
CA TYR A 40 0.59 3.51 -6.29
C TYR A 40 0.14 2.28 -5.50
N TYR A 41 0.95 1.23 -5.56
CA TYR A 41 0.80 0.12 -4.65
C TYR A 41 1.42 0.51 -3.30
N ASP A 42 0.71 0.23 -2.22
CA ASP A 42 1.17 0.51 -0.87
C ASP A 42 1.78 -0.76 -0.26
N SER A 43 3.11 -0.81 -0.18
CA SER A 43 3.85 -1.91 0.44
C SER A 43 4.08 -1.70 1.94
N SER A 44 3.61 -0.59 2.53
CA SER A 44 3.88 -0.25 3.93
C SER A 44 3.34 -1.30 4.91
N ILE A 45 2.26 -2.01 4.58
CA ILE A 45 1.69 -3.06 5.43
C ILE A 45 2.67 -4.23 5.58
N GLU A 46 3.25 -4.70 4.47
CA GLU A 46 4.21 -5.81 4.49
C GLU A 46 5.50 -5.40 5.22
N GLN A 47 5.97 -4.17 4.98
CA GLN A 47 7.13 -3.64 5.69
C GLN A 47 6.86 -3.45 7.19
N GLY A 48 5.65 -3.02 7.55
CA GLY A 48 5.22 -2.90 8.93
C GLY A 48 5.23 -4.24 9.65
N GLN A 49 4.68 -5.29 9.02
CA GLN A 49 4.72 -6.64 9.59
C GLN A 49 6.16 -7.12 9.79
N ARG A 50 7.01 -6.99 8.76
CA ARG A 50 8.42 -7.36 8.85
C ARG A 50 9.15 -6.60 9.97
N LEU A 51 8.84 -5.32 10.15
CA LEU A 51 9.42 -4.51 11.22
C LEU A 51 8.93 -4.99 12.60
N SER A 52 7.64 -5.30 12.74
CA SER A 52 7.09 -5.87 13.97
C SER A 52 7.78 -7.19 14.33
N ASP A 53 7.93 -8.09 13.35
CA ASP A 53 8.60 -9.38 13.54
C ASP A 53 10.06 -9.17 14.02
N LEU A 54 10.80 -8.24 13.40
CA LEU A 54 12.16 -7.90 13.81
C LEU A 54 12.25 -7.32 15.23
N ILE A 55 11.23 -6.55 15.66
CA ILE A 55 11.17 -6.01 17.02
C ILE A 55 10.92 -7.16 18.01
N ASP A 56 10.01 -8.06 17.70
CA ASP A 56 9.69 -9.20 18.56
C ASP A 56 10.89 -10.14 18.71
N ASP A 57 11.62 -10.40 17.62
CA ASP A 57 12.86 -11.19 17.62
C ASP A 57 13.94 -10.53 18.50
N ALA A 58 14.12 -9.21 18.39
CA ALA A 58 15.08 -8.47 19.21
C ALA A 58 14.72 -8.52 20.71
N LEU A 59 13.44 -8.37 21.04
CA LEU A 59 12.96 -8.47 22.43
C LEU A 59 13.06 -9.89 23.00
N ALA A 60 12.95 -10.92 22.17
CA ALA A 60 13.18 -12.30 22.58
C ALA A 60 14.66 -12.54 22.90
N ALA A 61 15.56 -12.11 22.01
CA ALA A 61 17.01 -12.22 22.22
C ALA A 61 17.49 -11.45 23.46
N ASP A 62 16.98 -10.24 23.69
CA ASP A 62 17.31 -9.45 24.88
C ASP A 62 16.88 -10.11 26.20
N ARG A 63 15.77 -10.87 26.18
CA ARG A 63 15.31 -11.63 27.35
C ARG A 63 16.22 -12.83 27.65
N GLU A 64 16.61 -13.59 26.63
CA GLU A 64 17.55 -14.71 26.79
C GLU A 64 18.89 -14.26 27.39
N LEU A 65 19.37 -13.07 27.04
CA LEU A 65 20.62 -12.50 27.59
C LEU A 65 20.50 -12.00 29.04
N GLN A 66 19.30 -11.77 29.57
CA GLN A 66 19.09 -11.32 30.95
C GLN A 66 18.87 -12.47 31.94
N ASP A 67 18.49 -13.65 31.43
CA ASP A 67 18.23 -14.85 32.24
C ASP A 67 19.50 -15.72 32.47
N ASP A 68 20.63 -15.36 31.85
CA ASP A 68 22.00 -15.89 32.08
C ASP A 68 22.84 -14.99 33.02
#